data_AF-A0A7S4CHT5-F1
#
_entry.id   AF-A0A7S4CHT5-F1
#
_cell.length_a   1.000
_cell.length_b   1.000
_cell.length_c   1.000
_cell.angle_alpha   90.00
_cell.angle_beta   90.00
_cell.angle_gamma   90.00
#
_symmetry.space_group_name_H-M   'P 1'
#
loop_
_entity.id
_entity.type
_entity.pdbx_description
1 polymer ?
#
loop_
_entity_poly.entity_id
_entity_poly.type
_entity_poly.pdbx_seq_one_letter_code
_entity_poly.pdbx_strand_id
1 'polypeptide(L)'
;AIKAIVQALQAHAADGALARRACELLRAAAELPQLQWAMVTAGAVWTILKAMVTHREEVGIQETACGLLQLLAGEETALGELAHTEYVDALLGALRAHPDSRSIRGTVCALMSRIVEHIQREDAGEAWGLVVAAMQEHTDQSEVQAMGCKTMGTIAHCLAADWDWSIGTEALLMAMKRYPDDAALQGVGCWAISKLTEIAPCRPCLVSAGARALMVGVRQRHVGHLRVQEHCSIALAKLPERSPDKGVGGKGRGARRSSPWQGNRENAQPDGQHMHLPMPPAQQCRGQDHQEDEEEDSDNDDDDEEEEEDDDD
;
A
#
# COMPACT_ATOMS: atom_id res chain seq x y z
N ALA A 1 -26.69 -14.67 -7.03
CA ALA A 1 -26.91 -13.44 -6.24
C ALA A 1 -25.66 -12.56 -6.19
N ILE A 2 -24.53 -13.02 -5.64
CA ILE A 2 -23.28 -12.24 -5.50
C ILE A 2 -22.86 -11.56 -6.82
N LYS A 3 -22.74 -12.34 -7.91
CA LYS A 3 -22.38 -11.80 -9.24
C LYS A 3 -23.32 -10.69 -9.72
N ALA A 4 -24.62 -10.82 -9.48
CA ALA A 4 -25.59 -9.80 -9.87
C ALA A 4 -25.44 -8.50 -9.05
N ILE A 5 -25.12 -8.62 -7.75
CA ILE A 5 -24.84 -7.46 -6.88
C ILE A 5 -23.57 -6.74 -7.38
N VAL A 6 -22.51 -7.49 -7.68
CA VAL A 6 -21.26 -6.93 -8.22
C VAL A 6 -21.49 -6.24 -9.57
N GLN A 7 -22.23 -6.88 -10.48
CA GLN A 7 -22.57 -6.29 -11.78
C GLN A 7 -23.43 -5.01 -11.64
N ALA A 8 -24.39 -5.00 -10.71
CA ALA A 8 -25.19 -3.80 -10.45
C ALA A 8 -24.33 -2.64 -9.92
N LEU A 9 -23.41 -2.91 -8.99
CA LEU A 9 -22.41 -1.94 -8.51
C LEU A 9 -21.56 -1.38 -9.64
N GLN A 10 -21.11 -2.25 -10.57
CA GLN A 10 -20.31 -1.82 -11.72
C GLN A 10 -21.10 -0.96 -12.71
N ALA A 11 -22.34 -1.33 -13.00
CA ALA A 11 -23.21 -0.62 -13.94
C ALA A 11 -23.67 0.75 -13.41
N HIS A 12 -23.78 0.89 -12.09
CA HIS A 12 -24.35 2.06 -11.43
C HIS A 12 -23.38 2.63 -10.38
N ALA A 13 -22.10 2.71 -10.74
CA ALA A 13 -21.01 3.09 -9.84
C ALA A 13 -21.14 4.50 -9.23
N ALA A 14 -21.99 5.38 -9.77
CA ALA A 14 -22.23 6.73 -9.25
C ALA A 14 -23.43 6.82 -8.27
N ASP A 15 -24.22 5.75 -8.11
CA ASP A 15 -25.35 5.73 -7.19
C ASP A 15 -24.87 5.31 -5.79
N GLY A 16 -24.66 6.30 -4.91
CA GLY A 16 -24.19 6.07 -3.55
C GLY A 16 -25.17 5.26 -2.69
N ALA A 17 -26.48 5.42 -2.90
CA ALA A 17 -27.47 4.66 -2.15
C ALA A 17 -27.43 3.17 -2.52
N LEU A 18 -27.30 2.88 -3.81
CA LEU A 18 -27.09 1.52 -4.31
C LEU A 18 -25.74 0.97 -3.83
N ALA A 19 -24.66 1.74 -3.96
CA ALA A 19 -23.33 1.31 -3.56
C ALA A 19 -23.29 0.93 -2.07
N ARG A 20 -23.85 1.78 -1.20
CA ARG A 20 -23.99 1.49 0.23
C ARG A 20 -24.76 0.20 0.47
N ARG A 21 -25.95 0.06 -0.12
CA ARG A 21 -26.79 -1.12 0.09
C ARG A 21 -26.11 -2.40 -0.41
N ALA A 22 -25.45 -2.32 -1.54
CA ALA A 22 -24.71 -3.44 -2.12
C ALA A 22 -23.52 -3.83 -1.22
N CYS A 23 -22.75 -2.88 -0.71
CA CYS A 23 -21.69 -3.13 0.26
C CYS A 23 -22.24 -3.74 1.58
N GLU A 24 -23.37 -3.26 2.08
CA GLU A 24 -24.03 -3.83 3.28
C GLU A 24 -24.43 -5.30 3.07
N LEU A 25 -25.04 -5.61 1.92
CA LEU A 25 -25.44 -6.97 1.55
C LEU A 25 -24.23 -7.89 1.36
N LEU A 26 -23.20 -7.43 0.65
CA LEU A 26 -21.98 -8.20 0.47
C LEU A 26 -21.25 -8.40 1.80
N ARG A 27 -21.21 -7.41 2.68
CA ARG A 27 -20.62 -7.56 4.02
C ARG A 27 -21.35 -8.62 4.84
N ALA A 28 -22.69 -8.56 4.89
CA ALA A 28 -23.48 -9.57 5.60
C ALA A 28 -23.27 -10.98 5.04
N ALA A 29 -23.17 -11.12 3.72
CA ALA A 29 -22.89 -12.40 3.09
C ALA A 29 -21.43 -12.86 3.31
N ALA A 30 -20.46 -11.94 3.46
CA ALA A 30 -19.06 -12.27 3.72
C ALA A 30 -18.82 -12.79 5.15
N GLU A 31 -19.77 -12.62 6.07
CA GLU A 31 -19.73 -13.28 7.39
C GLU A 31 -19.84 -14.81 7.29
N LEU A 32 -20.31 -15.32 6.15
CA LEU A 32 -20.33 -16.75 5.83
C LEU A 32 -19.05 -17.11 5.05
N PRO A 33 -18.06 -17.79 5.65
CA PRO A 33 -16.76 -18.03 5.01
C PRO A 33 -16.87 -18.72 3.65
N GLN A 34 -17.83 -19.64 3.50
CA GLN A 34 -18.08 -20.35 2.24
C GLN A 34 -18.49 -19.44 1.07
N LEU A 35 -18.90 -18.20 1.32
CA LEU A 35 -19.26 -17.23 0.29
C LEU A 35 -18.10 -16.30 -0.08
N GLN A 36 -17.05 -16.20 0.75
CA GLN A 36 -15.94 -15.27 0.54
C GLN A 36 -15.22 -15.56 -0.78
N TRP A 37 -14.86 -16.82 -1.03
CA TRP A 37 -14.24 -17.23 -2.29
C TRP A 37 -15.11 -16.90 -3.52
N ALA A 38 -16.43 -17.10 -3.42
CA ALA A 38 -17.37 -16.77 -4.50
C ALA A 38 -17.49 -15.25 -4.74
N MET A 39 -17.25 -14.43 -3.72
CA MET A 39 -17.17 -12.97 -3.86
C MET A 39 -15.90 -12.52 -4.54
N VAL A 40 -14.75 -13.07 -4.12
CA VAL A 40 -13.45 -12.74 -4.71
C VAL A 40 -13.46 -13.09 -6.20
N THR A 41 -13.84 -14.32 -6.55
CA THR A 41 -13.95 -14.77 -7.95
C THR A 41 -15.00 -14.01 -8.78
N ALA A 42 -15.99 -13.39 -8.14
CA ALA A 42 -16.95 -12.53 -8.82
C ALA A 42 -16.41 -11.10 -9.07
N GLY A 43 -15.18 -10.77 -8.65
CA GLY A 43 -14.58 -9.44 -8.80
C GLY A 43 -15.08 -8.43 -7.77
N ALA A 44 -15.53 -8.91 -6.59
CA ALA A 44 -16.05 -8.02 -5.56
C ALA A 44 -14.97 -7.05 -5.03
N VAL A 45 -13.74 -7.54 -4.78
CA VAL A 45 -12.63 -6.74 -4.21
C VAL A 45 -12.40 -5.47 -5.03
N TRP A 46 -12.09 -5.62 -6.33
CA TRP A 46 -11.91 -4.50 -7.25
C TRP A 46 -13.12 -3.57 -7.30
N THR A 47 -14.33 -4.13 -7.36
CA THR A 47 -15.57 -3.35 -7.47
C THR A 47 -15.80 -2.48 -6.22
N ILE A 48 -15.50 -3.02 -5.03
CA ILE A 48 -15.61 -2.32 -3.75
C ILE A 48 -14.58 -1.20 -3.68
N LEU A 49 -13.33 -1.46 -4.07
CA LEU A 49 -12.28 -0.45 -4.08
C LEU A 49 -12.61 0.71 -5.03
N LYS A 50 -13.17 0.41 -6.21
CA LYS A 50 -13.70 1.45 -7.10
C LYS A 50 -14.83 2.24 -6.45
N ALA A 51 -15.78 1.58 -5.81
CA ALA A 51 -16.85 2.28 -5.08
C ALA A 51 -16.29 3.17 -3.96
N MET A 52 -15.23 2.75 -3.27
CA MET A 52 -14.54 3.58 -2.28
C MET A 52 -13.91 4.82 -2.92
N VAL A 53 -13.28 4.70 -4.09
CA VAL A 53 -12.72 5.86 -4.80
C VAL A 53 -13.82 6.80 -5.28
N THR A 54 -14.91 6.28 -5.83
CA THR A 54 -16.02 7.08 -6.34
C THR A 54 -16.79 7.80 -5.22
N HIS A 55 -17.01 7.13 -4.10
CA HIS A 55 -17.78 7.65 -2.95
C HIS A 55 -16.87 8.01 -1.78
N ARG A 56 -15.76 8.69 -2.07
CA ARG A 56 -14.70 8.99 -1.10
C ARG A 56 -15.17 9.79 0.11
N GLU A 57 -16.15 10.68 -0.07
CA GLU A 57 -16.67 11.55 0.99
C GLU A 57 -17.84 10.91 1.80
N GLU A 58 -18.30 9.72 1.40
CA GLU A 58 -19.42 9.04 2.05
C GLU A 58 -18.94 8.04 3.10
N VAL A 59 -18.78 8.53 4.35
CA VAL A 59 -18.24 7.73 5.46
C VAL A 59 -18.91 6.36 5.65
N GLY A 60 -20.23 6.27 5.43
CA GLY A 60 -20.97 5.02 5.57
C GLY A 60 -20.60 3.96 4.51
N ILE A 61 -20.26 4.40 3.29
CA ILE A 61 -19.74 3.51 2.25
C ILE A 61 -18.32 3.09 2.61
N GLN A 62 -17.46 4.04 2.99
CA GLN A 62 -16.07 3.75 3.36
C GLN A 62 -15.98 2.76 4.53
N GLU A 63 -16.76 2.95 5.59
CA GLU A 63 -16.79 2.05 6.75
C GLU A 63 -17.26 0.64 6.38
N THR A 64 -18.32 0.55 5.57
CA THR A 64 -18.88 -0.75 5.16
C THR A 64 -17.95 -1.47 4.20
N ALA A 65 -17.36 -0.75 3.25
CA ALA A 65 -16.39 -1.26 2.28
C ALA A 65 -15.11 -1.75 2.96
N CYS A 66 -14.51 -0.94 3.86
CA CYS A 66 -13.35 -1.36 4.65
C CYS A 66 -13.66 -2.63 5.45
N GLY A 67 -14.81 -2.69 6.13
CA GLY A 67 -15.21 -3.86 6.91
C GLY A 67 -15.39 -5.11 6.04
N LEU A 68 -15.96 -4.97 4.84
CA LEU A 68 -16.08 -6.06 3.88
C LEU A 68 -14.70 -6.52 3.38
N LEU A 69 -13.81 -5.60 3.00
CA LEU A 69 -12.45 -5.96 2.57
C LEU A 69 -11.68 -6.67 3.69
N GLN A 70 -11.92 -6.33 4.96
CA GLN A 70 -11.31 -7.05 6.09
C GLN A 70 -11.74 -8.51 6.18
N LEU A 71 -13.01 -8.78 5.93
CA LEU A 71 -13.54 -10.15 5.91
C LEU A 71 -12.97 -10.93 4.72
N LEU A 72 -12.92 -10.30 3.54
CA LEU A 72 -12.37 -10.92 2.34
C LEU A 72 -10.85 -11.13 2.41
N ALA A 73 -10.12 -10.32 3.19
CA ALA A 73 -8.69 -10.48 3.42
C ALA A 73 -8.31 -11.79 4.16
N GLY A 74 -9.27 -12.62 4.55
CA GLY A 74 -9.05 -14.02 4.93
C GLY A 74 -8.67 -14.92 3.75
N GLU A 75 -9.11 -14.59 2.54
CA GLU A 75 -8.82 -15.30 1.30
C GLU A 75 -7.48 -14.81 0.71
N GLU A 76 -6.57 -15.74 0.42
CA GLU A 76 -5.24 -15.42 -0.10
C GLU A 76 -5.30 -14.75 -1.49
N THR A 77 -6.26 -15.14 -2.32
CA THR A 77 -6.52 -14.50 -3.62
C THR A 77 -6.93 -13.04 -3.47
N ALA A 78 -7.77 -12.72 -2.48
CA ALA A 78 -8.15 -11.34 -2.19
C ALA A 78 -6.96 -10.51 -1.71
N LEU A 79 -6.07 -11.10 -0.92
CA LEU A 79 -4.85 -10.42 -0.46
C LEU A 79 -3.87 -10.16 -1.62
N GLY A 80 -3.73 -11.11 -2.54
CA GLY A 80 -2.95 -10.91 -3.77
C GLY A 80 -3.49 -9.76 -4.61
N GLU A 81 -4.82 -9.69 -4.79
CA GLU A 81 -5.45 -8.54 -5.45
C GLU A 81 -5.18 -7.24 -4.67
N LEU A 82 -5.45 -7.22 -3.37
CA LEU A 82 -5.27 -6.04 -2.50
C LEU A 82 -3.82 -5.53 -2.41
N ALA A 83 -2.82 -6.34 -2.78
CA ALA A 83 -1.42 -5.94 -2.79
C ALA A 83 -1.07 -4.99 -3.93
N HIS A 84 -1.93 -4.83 -4.94
CA HIS A 84 -1.75 -3.82 -5.97
C HIS A 84 -1.81 -2.40 -5.38
N THR A 85 -0.83 -1.59 -5.75
CA THR A 85 -0.57 -0.25 -5.22
C THR A 85 -1.73 0.72 -5.39
N GLU A 86 -2.47 0.61 -6.49
CA GLU A 86 -3.71 1.37 -6.73
C GLU A 86 -4.78 1.14 -5.64
N TYR A 87 -4.84 -0.06 -5.07
CA TYR A 87 -5.81 -0.40 -4.02
C TYR A 87 -5.33 0.02 -2.64
N VAL A 88 -4.02 -0.02 -2.43
CA VAL A 88 -3.39 0.58 -1.25
C VAL A 88 -3.69 2.09 -1.21
N ASP A 89 -3.64 2.78 -2.35
CA ASP A 89 -4.02 4.21 -2.41
C ASP A 89 -5.49 4.45 -2.13
N ALA A 90 -6.40 3.57 -2.56
CA ALA A 90 -7.82 3.67 -2.21
C ALA A 90 -8.05 3.57 -0.69
N LEU A 91 -7.38 2.63 -0.01
CA LEU A 91 -7.44 2.48 1.46
C LEU A 91 -6.88 3.72 2.19
N LEU A 92 -5.75 4.26 1.72
CA LEU A 92 -5.22 5.51 2.25
C LEU A 92 -6.12 6.70 1.92
N GLY A 93 -6.75 6.72 0.75
CA GLY A 93 -7.74 7.72 0.36
C GLY A 93 -8.90 7.81 1.34
N ALA A 94 -9.36 6.66 1.85
CA ALA A 94 -10.38 6.60 2.89
C ALA A 94 -9.90 7.21 4.22
N LEU A 95 -8.65 6.95 4.63
CA LEU A 95 -8.05 7.58 5.82
C LEU A 95 -7.94 9.11 5.68
N ARG A 96 -7.59 9.58 4.48
CA ARG A 96 -7.50 11.01 4.15
C ARG A 96 -8.85 11.71 4.19
N ALA A 97 -9.88 11.08 3.65
CA ALA A 97 -11.22 11.65 3.60
C ALA A 97 -11.92 11.63 4.98
N HIS A 98 -11.59 10.66 5.83
CA HIS A 98 -12.26 10.44 7.11
C HIS A 98 -11.28 10.23 8.27
N PRO A 99 -10.44 11.24 8.59
CA PRO A 99 -9.40 11.12 9.62
C PRO A 99 -9.95 10.82 11.03
N ASP A 100 -11.20 11.21 11.31
CA ASP A 100 -11.86 11.02 12.60
C ASP A 100 -12.55 9.65 12.74
N SER A 101 -12.72 8.88 11.65
CA SER A 101 -13.35 7.55 11.73
C SER A 101 -12.36 6.52 12.28
N ARG A 102 -12.56 6.15 13.55
CA ARG A 102 -11.79 5.07 14.20
C ARG A 102 -12.02 3.72 13.51
N SER A 103 -13.21 3.52 12.93
CA SER A 103 -13.58 2.31 12.21
C SER A 103 -12.71 2.15 10.97
N ILE A 104 -12.67 3.18 10.09
CA ILE A 104 -11.83 3.17 8.89
C ILE A 104 -10.36 3.04 9.29
N ARG A 105 -9.90 3.82 10.28
CA ARG A 105 -8.50 3.76 10.73
C ARG A 105 -8.07 2.38 11.23
N GLY A 106 -8.84 1.78 12.13
CA GLY A 106 -8.53 0.47 12.68
C GLY A 106 -8.52 -0.61 11.60
N THR A 107 -9.52 -0.58 10.71
CA THR A 107 -9.65 -1.56 9.64
C THR A 107 -8.55 -1.42 8.60
N VAL A 108 -8.28 -0.21 8.09
CA VAL A 108 -7.21 0.04 7.11
C VAL A 108 -5.86 -0.38 7.69
N CYS A 109 -5.53 -0.03 8.93
CA CYS A 109 -4.26 -0.44 9.55
C CYS A 109 -4.13 -1.97 9.66
N ALA A 110 -5.23 -2.67 9.95
CA ALA A 110 -5.27 -4.13 10.01
C ALA A 110 -5.12 -4.77 8.63
N LEU A 111 -5.81 -4.27 7.60
CA LEU A 111 -5.66 -4.74 6.22
C LEU A 111 -4.23 -4.52 5.72
N MET A 112 -3.71 -3.30 5.86
CA MET A 112 -2.35 -2.95 5.45
C MET A 112 -1.33 -3.92 6.05
N SER A 113 -1.49 -4.23 7.34
CA SER A 113 -0.63 -5.21 8.01
C SER A 113 -0.61 -6.60 7.38
N ARG A 114 -1.70 -7.03 6.74
CA ARG A 114 -1.80 -8.30 6.02
C ARG A 114 -1.31 -8.17 4.58
N ILE A 115 -1.73 -7.12 3.89
CA ILE A 115 -1.36 -6.83 2.50
C ILE A 115 0.16 -6.79 2.33
N VAL A 116 0.84 -6.15 3.29
CA VAL A 116 2.30 -5.98 3.28
C VAL A 116 3.07 -7.31 3.23
N GLU A 117 2.49 -8.40 3.72
CA GLU A 117 3.12 -9.73 3.66
C GLU A 117 3.04 -10.35 2.25
N HIS A 118 2.20 -9.80 1.37
CA HIS A 118 1.97 -10.26 -0.01
C HIS A 118 2.48 -9.30 -1.09
N ILE A 119 3.09 -8.17 -0.71
CA ILE A 119 3.68 -7.22 -1.65
C ILE A 119 4.82 -7.90 -2.43
N GLN A 120 4.70 -7.89 -3.76
CA GLN A 120 5.73 -8.43 -4.65
C GLN A 120 6.93 -7.50 -4.73
N ARG A 121 8.08 -8.02 -5.22
CA ARG A 121 9.29 -7.22 -5.35
C ARG A 121 9.13 -6.05 -6.32
N GLU A 122 8.40 -6.25 -7.42
CA GLU A 122 8.11 -5.18 -8.38
C GLU A 122 7.35 -4.00 -7.77
N ASP A 123 6.43 -4.27 -6.84
CA ASP A 123 5.54 -3.25 -6.25
C ASP A 123 6.13 -2.59 -4.99
N ALA A 124 7.21 -3.15 -4.43
CA ALA A 124 7.77 -2.71 -3.14
C ALA A 124 8.19 -1.23 -3.13
N GLY A 125 8.73 -0.73 -4.25
CA GLY A 125 9.14 0.67 -4.37
C GLY A 125 7.96 1.65 -4.31
N GLU A 126 6.89 1.34 -5.05
CA GLU A 126 5.68 2.15 -5.04
C GLU A 126 4.96 2.08 -3.68
N ALA A 127 4.85 0.89 -3.10
CA ALA A 127 4.29 0.71 -1.76
C ALA A 127 5.09 1.49 -0.68
N TRP A 128 6.42 1.52 -0.79
CA TRP A 128 7.28 2.34 0.07
C TRP A 128 6.94 3.82 -0.05
N GLY A 129 6.90 4.35 -1.28
CA GLY A 129 6.58 5.76 -1.53
C GLY A 129 5.21 6.17 -1.00
N LEU A 130 4.21 5.33 -1.25
CA LEU A 130 2.84 5.54 -0.83
C LEU A 130 2.68 5.55 0.71
N VAL A 131 3.36 4.64 1.41
CA VAL A 131 3.37 4.63 2.88
C VAL A 131 4.11 5.83 3.46
N VAL A 132 5.23 6.25 2.88
CA VAL A 132 5.94 7.45 3.31
C VAL A 132 5.07 8.69 3.17
N ALA A 133 4.34 8.82 2.05
CA ALA A 133 3.37 9.89 1.85
C ALA A 133 2.26 9.85 2.91
N ALA A 134 1.70 8.67 3.20
CA ALA A 134 0.68 8.49 4.24
C ALA A 134 1.17 8.95 5.62
N MET A 135 2.41 8.59 5.98
CA MET A 135 3.01 8.98 7.25
C MET A 135 3.24 10.50 7.33
N GLN A 136 3.61 11.14 6.22
CA GLN A 136 3.81 12.59 6.15
C GLN A 136 2.48 13.36 6.23
N GLU A 137 1.40 12.80 5.70
CA GLU A 137 0.07 13.41 5.74
C GLU A 137 -0.63 13.22 7.09
N HIS A 138 -0.50 12.04 7.70
CA HIS A 138 -1.18 11.66 8.94
C HIS A 138 -0.25 11.64 10.16
N THR A 139 0.53 12.70 10.35
CA THR A 139 1.51 12.81 11.45
C THR A 139 0.89 12.75 12.85
N ASP A 140 -0.40 13.07 12.98
CA ASP A 140 -1.19 13.10 14.21
C ASP A 140 -1.95 11.80 14.50
N GLN A 141 -1.78 10.76 13.66
CA GLN A 141 -2.38 9.44 13.84
C GLN A 141 -1.33 8.36 14.13
N SER A 142 -1.16 8.00 15.41
CA SER A 142 -0.20 6.98 15.88
C SER A 142 -0.30 5.64 15.14
N GLU A 143 -1.51 5.21 14.81
CA GLU A 143 -1.79 3.94 14.15
C GLU A 143 -1.28 3.93 12.71
N VAL A 144 -1.44 5.04 11.98
CA VAL A 144 -0.90 5.20 10.62
C VAL A 144 0.62 5.24 10.65
N GLN A 145 1.20 5.93 11.64
CA GLN A 145 2.65 5.93 11.85
C GLN A 145 3.19 4.53 12.16
N ALA A 146 2.48 3.75 12.99
CA ALA A 146 2.89 2.39 13.35
C ALA A 146 2.78 1.44 12.17
N MET A 147 1.69 1.54 11.40
CA MET A 147 1.52 0.82 10.14
C MET A 147 2.67 1.15 9.19
N GLY A 148 3.00 2.43 9.00
CA GLY A 148 4.05 2.81 8.08
C GLY A 148 5.42 2.31 8.49
N CYS A 149 5.78 2.41 9.78
CA CYS A 149 6.98 1.77 10.33
C CYS A 149 7.01 0.26 10.05
N LYS A 150 5.89 -0.44 10.28
CA LYS A 150 5.78 -1.87 10.02
C LYS A 150 6.00 -2.19 8.55
N THR A 151 5.31 -1.49 7.65
CA THR A 151 5.43 -1.69 6.21
C THR A 151 6.85 -1.51 5.73
N MET A 152 7.49 -0.40 6.11
CA MET A 152 8.89 -0.12 5.77
C MET A 152 9.81 -1.25 6.25
N GLY A 153 9.68 -1.71 7.50
CA GLY A 153 10.52 -2.80 8.02
C GLY A 153 10.31 -4.14 7.31
N THR A 154 9.09 -4.43 6.83
CA THR A 154 8.79 -5.66 6.10
C THR A 154 9.35 -5.62 4.68
N ILE A 155 9.05 -4.57 3.91
CA ILE A 155 9.36 -4.56 2.46
C ILE A 155 10.77 -4.06 2.15
N ALA A 156 11.53 -3.57 3.13
CA ALA A 156 12.84 -2.99 2.86
C ALA A 156 13.81 -3.94 2.11
N HIS A 157 13.75 -5.25 2.38
CA HIS A 157 14.60 -6.23 1.70
C HIS A 157 14.18 -6.52 0.23
N CYS A 158 13.01 -6.02 -0.19
CA CYS A 158 12.53 -6.11 -1.56
C CYS A 158 13.01 -4.94 -2.44
N LEU A 159 13.48 -3.85 -1.83
CA LEU A 159 13.91 -2.65 -2.54
C LEU A 159 15.26 -2.82 -3.24
N ALA A 160 15.43 -2.09 -4.34
CA ALA A 160 16.67 -2.06 -5.10
C ALA A 160 17.85 -1.50 -4.27
N ALA A 161 19.07 -1.90 -4.62
CA ALA A 161 20.27 -1.48 -3.89
C ALA A 161 20.53 0.03 -3.95
N ASP A 162 20.10 0.68 -5.02
CA ASP A 162 20.21 2.13 -5.30
C ASP A 162 18.97 2.92 -4.86
N TRP A 163 18.04 2.30 -4.12
CA TRP A 163 16.85 2.97 -3.60
C TRP A 163 17.19 4.18 -2.72
N ASP A 164 16.41 5.25 -2.82
CA ASP A 164 16.55 6.42 -1.96
C ASP A 164 15.91 6.18 -0.58
N TRP A 165 16.75 5.84 0.38
CA TRP A 165 16.35 5.59 1.77
C TRP A 165 16.11 6.86 2.58
N SER A 166 16.51 8.04 2.08
CA SER A 166 16.58 9.26 2.88
C SER A 166 15.21 9.68 3.43
N ILE A 167 14.23 9.84 2.54
CA ILE A 167 12.89 10.32 2.90
C ILE A 167 12.18 9.33 3.84
N GLY A 168 12.28 8.03 3.56
CA GLY A 168 11.61 7.01 4.38
C GLY A 168 12.25 6.86 5.76
N THR A 169 13.58 6.90 5.87
CA THR A 169 14.25 6.87 7.17
C THR A 169 13.96 8.12 8.00
N GLU A 170 13.88 9.30 7.37
CA GLU A 170 13.48 10.53 8.04
C GLU A 170 12.03 10.46 8.56
N ALA A 171 11.08 10.02 7.71
CA ALA A 171 9.68 9.86 8.09
C ALA A 171 9.52 8.89 9.28
N LEU A 172 10.23 7.75 9.26
CA LEU A 172 10.26 6.78 10.34
C LEU A 172 10.75 7.41 11.66
N LEU A 173 11.87 8.13 11.63
CA LEU A 173 12.44 8.74 12.83
C LEU A 173 11.55 9.87 13.35
N MET A 174 10.92 10.65 12.47
CA MET A 174 9.99 11.70 12.84
C MET A 174 8.74 11.15 13.52
N ALA A 175 8.20 10.04 13.00
CA ALA A 175 7.10 9.30 13.62
C ALA A 175 7.42 8.91 15.07
N MET A 176 8.56 8.26 15.27
CA MET A 176 9.01 7.85 16.61
C MET A 176 9.27 9.06 17.52
N LYS A 177 9.81 10.17 17.01
CA LYS A 177 10.00 11.40 17.80
C LYS A 177 8.67 12.05 18.21
N ARG A 178 7.65 11.97 17.36
CA ARG A 178 6.33 12.57 17.60
C ARG A 178 5.55 11.86 18.71
N TYR A 179 5.74 10.55 18.86
CA TYR A 179 5.04 9.70 19.82
C TYR A 179 5.99 9.01 20.80
N PRO A 180 6.73 9.77 21.62
CA PRO A 180 7.75 9.20 22.50
C PRO A 180 7.15 8.27 23.57
N ASP A 181 5.86 8.42 23.90
CA ASP A 181 5.18 7.64 24.94
C ASP A 181 4.37 6.44 24.43
N ASP A 182 4.14 6.35 23.11
CA ASP A 182 3.41 5.22 22.53
C ASP A 182 4.34 4.00 22.42
N ALA A 183 4.27 3.11 23.41
CA ALA A 183 5.10 1.90 23.44
C ALA A 183 4.89 0.97 22.24
N ALA A 184 3.69 0.93 21.64
CA ALA A 184 3.40 0.09 20.49
C ALA A 184 4.11 0.64 19.24
N LEU A 185 3.95 1.93 18.97
CA LEU A 185 4.66 2.61 17.88
C LEU A 185 6.17 2.60 18.07
N GLN A 186 6.67 2.85 19.29
CA GLN A 186 8.11 2.73 19.57
C GLN A 186 8.62 1.31 19.33
N GLY A 187 7.87 0.28 19.74
CA GLY A 187 8.24 -1.11 19.51
C GLY A 187 8.38 -1.45 18.02
N VAL A 188 7.37 -1.09 17.23
CA VAL A 188 7.37 -1.32 15.78
C VAL A 188 8.43 -0.48 15.06
N GLY A 189 8.60 0.79 15.46
CA GLY A 189 9.65 1.66 14.92
C GLY A 189 11.06 1.14 15.21
N CYS A 190 11.31 0.65 16.43
CA CYS A 190 12.57 0.02 16.80
C CYS A 190 12.83 -1.25 15.98
N TRP A 191 11.80 -2.08 15.81
CA TRP A 191 11.87 -3.27 14.96
C TRP A 191 12.23 -2.88 13.52
N ALA A 192 11.54 -1.90 12.94
CA ALA A 192 11.78 -1.44 11.58
C ALA A 192 13.20 -0.91 11.40
N ILE A 193 13.70 -0.08 12.33
CA ILE A 193 15.10 0.37 12.33
C ILE A 193 16.05 -0.83 12.40
N SER A 194 15.77 -1.82 13.26
CA SER A 194 16.63 -3.00 13.38
C SER A 194 16.75 -3.76 12.05
N LYS A 195 15.65 -3.86 11.28
CA LYS A 195 15.63 -4.44 9.93
C LYS A 195 16.36 -3.58 8.91
N LEU A 196 16.11 -2.28 8.91
CA LEU A 196 16.78 -1.33 8.01
C LEU A 196 18.30 -1.27 8.24
N THR A 197 18.80 -1.47 9.47
CA THR A 197 20.25 -1.53 9.73
C THR A 197 20.94 -2.76 9.11
N GLU A 198 20.19 -3.80 8.75
CA GLU A 198 20.72 -4.99 8.06
C GLU A 198 21.03 -4.69 6.59
N ILE A 199 20.35 -3.69 6.03
CA ILE A 199 20.48 -3.26 4.63
C ILE A 199 21.64 -2.26 4.53
N ALA A 200 22.74 -2.69 3.92
CA ALA A 200 23.97 -1.89 3.86
C ALA A 200 23.78 -0.51 3.21
N PRO A 201 23.02 -0.36 2.09
CA PRO A 201 22.72 0.97 1.51
C PRO A 201 21.88 1.89 2.40
N CYS A 202 21.03 1.34 3.28
CA CYS A 202 20.15 2.12 4.14
C CYS A 202 20.87 2.69 5.37
N ARG A 203 21.89 1.98 5.88
CA ARG A 203 22.56 2.28 7.15
C ARG A 203 23.14 3.72 7.22
N PRO A 204 23.79 4.27 6.19
CA PRO A 204 24.27 5.67 6.21
C PRO A 204 23.14 6.69 6.43
N CYS A 205 21.96 6.46 5.83
CA CYS A 205 20.79 7.34 5.97
C CYS A 205 20.24 7.32 7.41
N LEU A 206 20.18 6.14 8.04
CA LEU A 206 19.81 6.04 9.45
C LEU A 206 20.80 6.77 10.37
N VAL A 207 22.09 6.69 10.07
CA VAL A 207 23.12 7.39 10.84
C VAL A 207 23.00 8.89 10.69
N SER A 208 22.86 9.40 9.46
CA SER A 208 22.72 10.84 9.19
C SER A 208 21.43 11.42 9.78
N ALA A 209 20.33 10.67 9.76
CA ALA A 209 19.05 11.08 10.35
C ALA A 209 19.05 11.04 11.91
N GLY A 210 20.12 10.52 12.53
CA GLY A 210 20.30 10.52 13.97
C GLY A 210 19.64 9.33 14.69
N ALA A 211 19.48 8.19 14.03
CA ALA A 211 18.80 7.01 14.59
C ALA A 211 19.42 6.56 15.92
N ARG A 212 20.76 6.54 16.04
CA ARG A 212 21.41 6.09 17.28
C ARG A 212 20.97 6.88 18.52
N ALA A 213 20.96 8.21 18.42
CA ALA A 213 20.57 9.07 19.54
C ALA A 213 19.11 8.83 19.94
N LEU A 214 18.22 8.69 18.94
CA LEU A 214 16.82 8.35 19.17
C LEU A 214 16.68 6.99 19.87
N MET A 215 17.33 5.95 19.36
CA MET A 215 17.26 4.59 19.92
C MET A 215 17.75 4.53 21.37
N VAL A 216 18.79 5.30 21.73
CA VAL A 216 19.23 5.42 23.14
C VAL A 216 18.14 6.05 24.01
N GLY A 217 17.51 7.14 23.55
CA GLY A 217 16.43 7.80 24.27
C GLY A 217 15.19 6.91 24.44
N VAL A 218 14.79 6.20 23.38
CA VAL A 218 13.66 5.26 23.40
C VAL A 218 13.94 4.12 24.37
N ARG A 219 15.14 3.54 24.34
CA ARG A 219 15.55 2.48 25.27
C ARG A 219 15.48 2.92 26.73
N GLN A 220 15.87 4.17 27.03
CA GLN A 220 15.80 4.72 28.39
C GLN A 220 14.36 4.95 28.84
N ARG A 221 13.50 5.49 27.96
CA ARG A 221 12.11 5.83 28.28
C ARG A 221 11.24 4.58 28.48
N HIS A 222 11.47 3.53 27.67
CA HIS A 222 10.65 2.32 27.64
C HIS A 222 11.33 1.11 28.29
N VAL A 223 11.95 1.31 29.47
CA VAL A 223 12.73 0.27 30.16
C VAL A 223 11.93 -1.01 30.45
N GLY A 224 10.63 -0.89 30.70
CA GLY A 224 9.73 -2.01 30.99
C GLY A 224 9.21 -2.77 29.77
N HIS A 225 9.45 -2.28 28.54
CA HIS A 225 8.92 -2.90 27.33
C HIS A 225 9.96 -3.80 26.66
N LEU A 226 9.89 -5.10 26.92
CA LEU A 226 10.86 -6.10 26.44
C LEU A 226 11.13 -6.02 24.92
N ARG A 227 10.07 -5.94 24.10
CA ARG A 227 10.21 -5.81 22.63
C ARG A 227 10.98 -4.56 22.21
N VAL A 228 10.73 -3.43 22.88
CA VAL A 228 11.44 -2.17 22.61
C VAL A 228 12.92 -2.33 22.98
N GLN A 229 13.21 -2.90 24.15
CA GLN A 229 14.58 -3.13 24.63
C GLN A 229 15.39 -4.04 23.69
N GLU A 230 14.78 -5.13 23.24
CA GLU A 230 15.38 -6.09 22.32
C GLU A 230 15.74 -5.43 20.98
N HIS A 231 14.76 -4.83 20.30
CA HIS A 231 15.00 -4.20 19.01
C HIS A 231 15.95 -3.00 19.10
N CYS A 232 15.90 -2.23 20.20
CA CYS A 232 16.89 -1.18 20.46
C CYS A 232 18.30 -1.73 20.53
N SER A 233 18.50 -2.84 21.24
CA SER A 233 19.83 -3.43 21.41
C SER A 233 20.39 -3.94 20.07
N ILE A 234 19.54 -4.59 19.25
CA ILE A 234 19.91 -5.06 17.92
C ILE A 234 20.33 -3.89 17.01
N ALA A 235 19.53 -2.82 16.96
CA ALA A 235 19.82 -1.65 16.14
C ALA A 235 21.09 -0.92 16.62
N LEU A 236 21.24 -0.71 17.94
CA LEU A 236 22.39 -0.01 18.52
C LEU A 236 23.71 -0.77 18.33
N ALA A 237 23.68 -2.10 18.22
CA ALA A 237 24.86 -2.89 17.90
C ALA A 237 25.37 -2.65 16.47
N LYS A 238 24.48 -2.26 15.55
CA LYS A 238 24.79 -2.04 14.12
C LYS A 238 24.97 -0.56 13.76
N LEU A 239 24.50 0.37 14.60
CA LEU A 239 24.67 1.81 14.42
C LEU A 239 25.97 2.27 15.09
N PRO A 240 26.92 2.89 14.36
CA PRO A 240 28.18 3.32 14.95
C PRO A 240 27.98 4.38 16.04
N GLU A 241 28.79 4.32 17.09
CA GLU A 241 28.95 5.47 18.00
C GLU A 241 29.43 6.66 17.20
N ARG A 242 28.84 7.83 17.48
CA ARG A 242 29.41 9.08 16.99
C ARG A 242 30.77 9.18 17.66
N SER A 243 31.84 8.86 16.93
CA SER A 243 33.20 9.06 17.41
C SER A 243 33.28 10.51 17.90
N PRO A 244 33.66 10.78 19.18
CA PRO A 244 34.05 12.12 19.54
C PRO A 244 35.15 12.50 18.57
N ASP A 245 34.91 13.59 17.83
CA ASP A 245 35.81 14.13 16.82
C ASP A 245 37.22 14.08 17.40
N LYS A 246 38.06 13.18 16.88
CA LYS A 246 39.48 13.19 17.25
C LYS A 246 39.97 14.48 16.64
N GLY A 247 40.07 15.52 17.47
CA GLY A 247 40.58 16.82 17.08
C GLY A 247 41.91 16.67 16.39
N VAL A 248 41.89 16.65 15.06
CA VAL A 248 43.09 16.80 14.24
C VAL A 248 43.27 18.30 14.08
N GLY A 249 44.03 18.87 15.01
CA GLY A 249 44.70 20.14 14.75
C GLY A 249 45.60 19.97 13.52
N GLY A 250 45.33 20.72 12.45
CA GLY A 250 46.09 20.56 11.22
C GLY A 250 45.67 21.40 10.02
N LYS A 251 45.73 22.74 10.17
CA LYS A 251 46.02 23.74 9.13
C LYS A 251 45.36 23.59 7.73
N GLY A 252 44.30 24.37 7.55
CA GLY A 252 44.16 25.37 6.49
C GLY A 252 44.25 24.95 5.01
N ARG A 253 43.13 25.07 4.30
CA ARG A 253 43.08 25.72 2.97
C ARG A 253 41.64 26.00 2.53
N GLY A 254 41.38 27.26 2.18
CA GLY A 254 40.49 27.64 1.07
C GLY A 254 38.99 27.73 1.37
N ALA A 255 38.56 28.93 1.73
CA ALA A 255 37.17 29.35 1.61
C ALA A 255 36.65 29.21 0.17
N ARG A 256 35.48 28.59 -0.02
CA ARG A 256 34.44 29.08 -0.94
C ARG A 256 33.07 28.86 -0.30
N ARG A 257 32.48 29.98 0.10
CA ARG A 257 31.06 30.11 0.42
C ARG A 257 30.29 30.14 -0.90
N SER A 258 29.24 29.33 -1.01
CA SER A 258 28.10 29.60 -1.88
C SER A 258 26.85 28.94 -1.26
N SER A 259 26.17 29.67 -0.38
CA SER A 259 24.71 29.62 -0.34
C SER A 259 24.21 30.58 -1.43
N PRO A 260 23.03 30.32 -2.02
CA PRO A 260 21.94 31.22 -1.68
C PRO A 260 20.58 30.53 -1.67
N TRP A 261 19.94 30.49 -0.50
CA TRP A 261 18.48 30.44 -0.40
C TRP A 261 18.01 31.41 0.69
N GLN A 262 17.96 32.67 0.30
CA GLN A 262 17.06 33.73 0.80
C GLN A 262 16.62 34.43 -0.48
N GLY A 263 15.37 34.75 -0.79
CA GLY A 263 14.06 34.60 -0.18
C GLY A 263 13.16 35.45 -1.07
N ASN A 264 11.88 35.09 -1.26
CA ASN A 264 10.85 36.11 -1.45
C ASN A 264 9.45 35.49 -1.27
N ARG A 265 8.79 35.93 -0.19
CA ARG A 265 7.34 36.07 -0.15
C ARG A 265 7.02 37.40 -0.81
N GLU A 266 6.14 37.42 -1.79
CA GLU A 266 5.22 38.54 -2.02
C GLU A 266 4.00 38.08 -2.83
N ASN A 267 2.86 38.65 -2.46
CA ASN A 267 1.50 38.38 -2.92
C ASN A 267 1.30 38.48 -4.44
N ALA A 268 0.47 37.58 -5.00
CA ALA A 268 -0.61 37.93 -5.93
C ALA A 268 -1.56 36.72 -6.15
N GLN A 269 -2.82 36.89 -5.79
CA GLN A 269 -3.99 36.16 -6.33
C GLN A 269 -4.68 37.09 -7.36
N PRO A 270 -5.68 36.61 -8.14
CA PRO A 270 -5.62 35.54 -9.12
C PRO A 270 -6.08 36.07 -10.50
N ASP A 271 -5.60 35.55 -11.62
CA ASP A 271 -6.27 35.80 -12.90
C ASP A 271 -6.35 34.54 -13.73
N GLY A 272 -7.58 34.22 -14.12
CA GLY A 272 -7.92 33.08 -14.94
C GLY A 272 -7.44 33.27 -16.37
N GLN A 273 -6.93 32.19 -16.94
CA GLN A 273 -6.96 31.95 -18.37
C GLN A 273 -6.84 30.45 -18.62
N HIS A 274 -7.85 29.94 -19.34
CA HIS A 274 -7.95 28.59 -19.85
C HIS A 274 -6.69 28.20 -20.63
N MET A 275 -6.05 27.09 -20.26
CA MET A 275 -5.11 26.39 -21.13
C MET A 275 -5.51 24.92 -21.19
N HIS A 276 -6.07 24.54 -22.35
CA HIS A 276 -6.27 23.16 -22.75
C HIS A 276 -4.92 22.43 -22.75
N LEU A 277 -4.83 21.34 -21.99
CA LEU A 277 -3.77 20.34 -22.13
C LEU A 277 -4.29 19.16 -22.96
N PRO A 278 -3.46 18.54 -23.82
CA PRO A 278 -3.90 17.48 -24.73
C PRO A 278 -4.01 16.13 -24.01
N MET A 279 -5.03 15.36 -24.38
CA MET A 279 -5.16 13.95 -24.02
C MET A 279 -4.03 13.10 -24.64
N PRO A 280 -3.52 12.06 -23.95
CA PRO A 280 -2.63 11.08 -24.54
C PRO A 280 -3.37 10.15 -25.53
N PRO A 281 -2.71 9.62 -26.57
CA PRO A 281 -3.37 8.86 -27.63
C PRO A 281 -3.83 7.47 -27.13
N ALA A 282 -5.04 7.10 -27.57
CA ALA A 282 -5.63 5.79 -27.39
C ALA A 282 -4.73 4.70 -28.00
N GLN A 283 -4.34 3.70 -27.20
CA GLN A 283 -3.71 2.49 -27.72
C GLN A 283 -4.73 1.70 -28.53
N GLN A 284 -4.45 1.60 -29.82
CA GLN A 284 -5.18 0.81 -30.81
C GLN A 284 -5.04 -0.68 -30.48
N CYS A 285 -6.16 -1.33 -30.16
CA CYS A 285 -6.29 -2.78 -30.23
C CYS A 285 -5.94 -3.23 -31.66
N ARG A 286 -4.82 -3.94 -31.82
CA ARG A 286 -4.56 -4.68 -33.05
C ARG A 286 -5.44 -5.92 -33.07
N GLY A 287 -6.39 -5.94 -33.99
CA GLY A 287 -7.07 -7.16 -34.42
C GLY A 287 -6.06 -8.14 -35.01
N GLN A 288 -6.21 -9.41 -34.65
CA GLN A 288 -5.67 -10.52 -35.41
C GLN A 288 -6.86 -11.06 -36.22
N ASP A 289 -6.86 -10.70 -37.51
CA ASP A 289 -7.74 -11.31 -38.50
C ASP A 289 -7.18 -12.69 -38.88
N HIS A 290 -8.12 -13.62 -39.05
CA HIS A 290 -7.94 -14.94 -39.64
C HIS A 290 -7.32 -14.85 -41.03
N GLN A 291 -6.38 -15.75 -41.30
CA GLN A 291 -6.09 -16.20 -42.66
C GLN A 291 -6.31 -17.71 -42.70
N GLU A 292 -7.29 -18.08 -43.51
CA GLU A 292 -7.59 -19.40 -44.04
C GLU A 292 -6.42 -19.85 -44.91
N ASP A 293 -5.90 -21.06 -44.67
CA ASP A 293 -5.13 -21.80 -45.66
C ASP A 293 -5.89 -23.11 -45.93
N GLU A 294 -6.36 -23.21 -47.17
CA GLU A 294 -6.93 -24.37 -47.83
C GLU A 294 -5.83 -25.40 -48.08
N GLU A 295 -6.05 -26.67 -47.71
CA GLU A 295 -5.43 -27.81 -48.40
C GLU A 295 -6.51 -28.85 -48.68
N GLU A 296 -6.86 -28.94 -49.97
CA GLU A 296 -7.63 -30.01 -50.62
C GLU A 296 -6.82 -31.32 -50.69
N ASP A 297 -7.56 -32.38 -51.02
CA ASP A 297 -7.15 -33.70 -51.52
C ASP A 297 -6.80 -34.78 -50.47
N SER A 298 -7.30 -36.00 -50.54
CA SER A 298 -8.31 -36.63 -51.41
C SER A 298 -8.62 -38.02 -50.83
N ASP A 299 -9.76 -38.56 -51.27
CA ASP A 299 -10.01 -39.98 -51.54
C ASP A 299 -10.13 -40.99 -50.37
N ASN A 300 -11.38 -41.46 -50.26
CA ASN A 300 -11.80 -42.83 -50.51
C ASN A 300 -12.57 -43.49 -49.36
N ASP A 301 -13.89 -43.46 -49.57
CA ASP A 301 -14.69 -44.63 -49.93
C ASP A 301 -15.04 -45.67 -48.86
N ASP A 302 -16.32 -45.98 -48.94
CA ASP A 302 -16.96 -47.26 -48.74
C ASP A 302 -17.42 -47.60 -47.31
N ASP A 303 -18.71 -47.33 -47.17
CA ASP A 303 -19.73 -48.37 -47.17
C ASP A 303 -20.33 -48.80 -45.82
N ASP A 304 -21.64 -48.63 -45.85
CA ASP A 304 -22.65 -49.64 -45.53
C ASP A 304 -23.28 -49.66 -44.15
N GLU A 305 -24.59 -49.35 -44.24
CA GLU A 305 -25.71 -50.17 -43.77
C GLU A 305 -26.08 -49.99 -42.30
N GLU A 306 -27.22 -49.36 -42.05
CA GLU A 306 -28.53 -50.02 -41.78
C GLU A 306 -28.53 -50.56 -40.33
N GLU A 307 -29.56 -50.48 -39.50
CA GLU A 307 -31.00 -50.27 -39.57
C GLU A 307 -31.38 -50.15 -38.07
N GLU A 308 -32.20 -49.17 -37.68
CA GLU A 308 -33.60 -49.36 -37.30
C GLU A 308 -33.89 -49.96 -35.91
N GLU A 309 -34.79 -49.23 -35.24
CA GLU A 309 -35.92 -49.68 -34.40
C GLU A 309 -35.68 -50.30 -33.01
N ASP A 310 -36.00 -49.47 -32.00
CA ASP A 310 -37.19 -49.56 -31.12
C ASP A 310 -37.60 -50.89 -30.45
N ASP A 311 -38.06 -50.69 -29.20
CA ASP A 311 -39.08 -51.42 -28.42
C ASP A 311 -38.73 -52.62 -27.50
N ASP A 312 -38.99 -52.35 -26.21
CA ASP A 312 -39.77 -53.12 -25.22
C ASP A 312 -39.57 -54.65 -25.05
N ASP A 313 -38.95 -55.04 -23.92
CA ASP A 313 -39.58 -55.73 -22.76
C ASP A 313 -38.55 -56.08 -21.66
#